data_AF-T1DX22-F1
#
_entry.id   AF-T1DX22-F1
#
_cell.length_a   1.000
_cell.length_b   1.000
_cell.length_c   1.000
_cell.angle_alpha   90.00
_cell.angle_beta   90.00
_cell.angle_gamma   90.00
#
_symmetry.space_group_name_H-M   'P 1'
#
loop_
_entity.id
_entity.type
_entity.pdbx_description
1 polymer ?
#
loop_
_entity_poly.entity_id
_entity_poly.type
_entity_poly.pdbx_seq_one_letter_code
_entity_poly.pdbx_strand_id
1 'polypeptide(L)'
;MPIPEANGMAHSTIVQNVIRSFTMINELFIFLSVEQFSGIETSWYNFHTNFITGAITGLLMIFGTLASGYIMWKLIVSGPAWTLSLVGIDGKQDDVIASGIESNLAKRAFVA
;
A
#
# COMPACT_ATOMS: atom_id res chain seq x y z
N MET A 1 8.26 23.39 -21.01
CA MET A 1 7.09 23.81 -20.22
C MET A 1 6.51 22.55 -19.59
N PRO A 2 6.49 22.39 -18.25
CA PRO A 2 5.91 21.19 -17.65
C PRO A 2 4.38 21.27 -17.76
N ILE A 3 3.75 20.17 -18.17
CA ILE A 3 2.32 20.09 -18.45
C ILE A 3 1.57 19.97 -17.11
N PRO A 4 0.72 20.93 -16.71
CA PRO A 4 0.08 20.95 -15.39
C PRO A 4 -0.89 19.78 -15.13
N GLU A 5 -1.45 19.16 -16.17
CA GLU A 5 -2.47 18.10 -16.07
C GLU A 5 -1.95 16.74 -15.58
N ALA A 6 -0.67 16.43 -15.80
CA ALA A 6 -0.09 15.13 -15.43
C ALA A 6 -0.07 14.93 -13.90
N ASN A 7 0.12 16.01 -13.14
CA ASN A 7 0.19 15.95 -11.67
C ASN A 7 -1.20 15.72 -11.04
N GLY A 8 -2.27 16.25 -11.64
CA GLY A 8 -3.65 16.03 -11.19
C GLY A 8 -4.15 14.60 -11.46
N MET A 9 -3.80 14.03 -12.62
CA MET A 9 -4.16 12.65 -12.96
C MET A 9 -3.41 11.62 -12.11
N ALA A 10 -2.13 11.87 -11.79
CA ALA A 10 -1.36 11.03 -10.89
C ALA A 10 -1.98 10.98 -9.48
N HIS A 11 -2.35 12.15 -8.92
CA HIS A 11 -3.00 12.23 -7.62
C HIS A 11 -4.35 11.49 -7.58
N SER A 12 -5.17 11.61 -8.63
CA SER A 12 -6.46 10.90 -8.75
C SER A 12 -6.28 9.37 -8.81
N THR A 13 -5.26 8.90 -9.53
CA THR A 13 -4.96 7.45 -9.65
C THR A 13 -4.46 6.87 -8.32
N ILE A 14 -3.68 7.63 -7.56
CA ILE A 14 -3.19 7.23 -6.22
C ILE A 14 -4.36 7.04 -5.26
N VAL A 15 -5.27 8.03 -5.19
CA VAL A 15 -6.46 7.95 -4.34
C VAL A 15 -7.33 6.76 -4.73
N GLN A 16 -7.52 6.51 -6.03
CA GLN A 16 -8.26 5.34 -6.50
C GLN A 16 -7.61 4.01 -6.11
N ASN A 17 -6.28 3.88 -6.19
CA ASN A 17 -5.58 2.67 -5.77
C ASN A 17 -5.63 2.45 -4.26
N VAL A 18 -5.54 3.52 -3.45
CA VAL A 18 -5.71 3.44 -2.00
C VAL A 18 -7.12 2.93 -1.64
N ILE A 19 -8.14 3.50 -2.27
CA ILE A 19 -9.53 3.07 -2.06
C ILE A 19 -9.72 1.61 -2.50
N ARG A 20 -9.15 1.19 -3.63
CA ARG A 20 -9.21 -0.21 -4.12
C ARG A 20 -8.54 -1.20 -3.17
N SER A 21 -7.35 -0.88 -2.66
CA SER A 21 -6.65 -1.77 -1.71
C SER A 21 -7.39 -1.85 -0.37
N PHE A 22 -7.93 -0.73 0.11
CA PHE A 22 -8.74 -0.71 1.33
C PHE A 22 -10.01 -1.56 1.18
N THR A 23 -10.77 -1.38 0.11
CA THR A 23 -11.99 -2.16 -0.19
C THR A 23 -11.68 -3.65 -0.41
N MET A 24 -10.58 -3.99 -1.10
CA MET A 24 -10.19 -5.40 -1.28
C MET A 24 -9.95 -6.13 0.05
N ILE A 25 -9.35 -5.47 1.05
CA ILE A 25 -9.05 -6.13 2.32
C ILE A 25 -10.25 -6.04 3.26
N ASN A 26 -10.82 -4.85 3.41
CA ASN A 26 -11.88 -4.63 4.39
C ASN A 26 -13.23 -5.25 3.96
N GLU A 27 -13.54 -5.20 2.67
CA GLU A 27 -14.83 -5.68 2.16
C GLU A 27 -14.69 -7.07 1.58
N LEU A 28 -13.73 -7.34 0.68
CA LEU A 28 -13.66 -8.64 0.01
C LEU A 28 -13.02 -9.73 0.90
N PHE A 29 -11.84 -9.49 1.47
CA PHE A 29 -11.13 -10.51 2.25
C PHE A 29 -11.86 -10.87 3.55
N ILE A 30 -12.32 -9.87 4.33
CA ILE A 30 -13.07 -10.12 5.57
C ILE A 30 -14.38 -10.84 5.26
N PHE A 31 -15.14 -10.40 4.25
CA PHE A 31 -16.41 -11.03 3.88
C PHE A 31 -16.23 -12.50 3.49
N LEU A 32 -15.31 -12.79 2.56
CA LEU A 32 -15.06 -14.17 2.12
C LEU A 32 -14.58 -15.06 3.28
N SER A 33 -13.74 -14.52 4.15
CA SER A 33 -13.25 -15.26 5.32
C SER A 33 -14.39 -15.58 6.29
N VAL A 34 -15.24 -14.60 6.63
CA VAL A 34 -16.38 -14.80 7.54
C VAL A 34 -17.39 -15.79 6.97
N GLU A 35 -17.69 -15.72 5.68
CA GLU A 35 -18.59 -16.67 5.00
C GLU A 35 -18.06 -18.12 5.06
N GLN A 36 -16.75 -18.34 4.85
CA GLN A 36 -16.16 -19.68 4.95
C GLN A 36 -16.34 -20.31 6.33
N PHE A 37 -16.25 -19.52 7.41
CA PHE A 37 -16.48 -20.01 8.77
C PHE A 37 -17.97 -20.14 9.11
N SER A 38 -18.82 -19.34 8.48
CA SER A 38 -20.29 -19.39 8.65
C SER A 38 -20.92 -20.61 7.96
N GLY A 39 -20.28 -21.10 6.89
CA GLY A 39 -20.68 -22.34 6.20
C GLY A 39 -20.33 -23.64 6.93
N ILE A 40 -19.66 -23.58 8.09
CA ILE A 40 -19.39 -24.76 8.91
C ILE A 40 -20.68 -25.14 9.63
N GLU A 41 -21.34 -26.21 9.17
CA GLU A 41 -22.51 -26.74 9.85
C GLU A 41 -22.13 -27.28 11.23
N THR A 42 -22.74 -26.71 12.27
CA THR A 42 -22.52 -27.11 13.65
C THR A 42 -23.83 -27.41 14.35
N SER A 43 -23.79 -28.32 15.31
CA SER A 43 -24.94 -28.61 16.17
C SER A 43 -24.93 -27.68 17.39
N TRP A 44 -26.10 -27.33 17.90
CA TRP A 44 -26.25 -26.58 19.17
C TRP A 44 -25.56 -27.26 20.36
N TYR A 45 -25.41 -28.58 20.32
CA TYR A 45 -24.75 -29.36 21.36
C TYR A 45 -23.21 -29.35 21.26
N ASN A 46 -22.65 -28.90 20.15
CA ASN A 46 -21.21 -28.86 19.92
C ASN A 46 -20.61 -27.52 20.34
N PHE A 47 -20.71 -27.21 21.64
CA PHE A 47 -20.21 -25.96 22.23
C PHE A 47 -18.75 -25.66 21.85
N HIS A 48 -17.86 -26.66 21.91
CA HIS A 48 -16.45 -26.48 21.58
C HIS A 48 -16.24 -26.01 20.14
N THR A 49 -16.94 -26.63 19.17
CA THR A 49 -16.85 -26.24 17.76
C THR A 49 -17.41 -24.83 17.56
N ASN A 50 -18.55 -24.51 18.17
CA ASN A 50 -19.20 -23.20 18.05
C ASN A 50 -18.33 -22.09 18.65
N PHE A 51 -17.71 -22.37 19.78
CA PHE A 51 -16.79 -21.45 20.45
C PHE A 51 -15.54 -21.20 19.61
N ILE A 52 -14.91 -22.26 19.09
CA ILE A 52 -13.70 -22.14 18.27
C ILE A 52 -13.98 -21.40 16.97
N THR A 53 -15.05 -21.76 16.25
CA THR A 53 -15.46 -21.08 15.01
C THR A 53 -15.76 -19.61 15.29
N GLY A 54 -16.53 -19.29 16.33
CA GLY A 54 -16.83 -17.91 16.71
C GLY A 54 -15.57 -17.11 17.10
N ALA A 55 -14.64 -17.72 17.84
CA ALA A 55 -13.38 -17.09 18.21
C ALA A 55 -12.49 -16.79 16.98
N ILE A 56 -12.41 -17.73 16.03
CA ILE A 56 -11.64 -17.54 14.80
C ILE A 56 -12.26 -16.43 13.93
N THR A 57 -13.59 -16.44 13.74
CA THR A 57 -14.30 -15.39 12.98
C THR A 57 -14.11 -14.02 13.62
N GLY A 58 -14.19 -13.93 14.96
CA GLY A 58 -13.94 -12.69 15.70
C GLY A 58 -12.52 -12.16 15.52
N LEU A 59 -11.51 -13.03 15.65
CA LEU A 59 -10.10 -12.66 15.43
C LEU A 59 -9.84 -12.23 13.98
N LEU A 60 -10.44 -12.91 13.00
CA LEU A 60 -10.34 -12.55 11.58
C LEU A 60 -10.87 -11.15 11.30
N MET A 61 -12.02 -10.78 11.89
CA MET A 61 -12.54 -9.42 11.75
C MET A 61 -11.57 -8.38 12.34
N ILE A 62 -11.06 -8.62 13.56
CA ILE A 62 -10.15 -7.69 14.24
C ILE A 62 -8.85 -7.52 13.44
N PHE A 63 -8.20 -8.62 13.06
CA PHE A 63 -6.95 -8.56 12.30
C PHE A 63 -7.15 -8.03 10.88
N GLY A 64 -8.26 -8.37 10.23
CA GLY A 64 -8.60 -7.87 8.90
C GLY A 64 -8.76 -6.34 8.89
N THR A 65 -9.49 -5.79 9.87
CA THR A 65 -9.69 -4.34 9.97
C THR A 65 -8.40 -3.60 10.35
N LEU A 66 -7.57 -4.18 11.23
CA LEU A 66 -6.26 -3.61 11.55
C LEU A 66 -5.30 -3.64 10.34
N ALA A 67 -5.29 -4.74 9.59
CA ALA A 67 -4.47 -4.87 8.39
C ALA A 67 -4.92 -3.91 7.28
N SER A 68 -6.23 -3.74 7.06
CA SER A 68 -6.75 -2.78 6.08
C SER A 68 -6.38 -1.35 6.44
N GLY A 69 -6.52 -0.97 7.71
CA GLY A 69 -6.09 0.33 8.23
C GLY A 69 -4.58 0.55 8.10
N TYR A 70 -3.77 -0.44 8.44
CA TYR A 70 -2.31 -0.37 8.31
C TYR A 70 -1.86 -0.21 6.85
N ILE A 71 -2.43 -0.95 5.92
CA ILE A 71 -2.10 -0.84 4.49
C ILE A 71 -2.56 0.50 3.93
N MET A 72 -3.75 0.99 4.31
CA MET A 72 -4.22 2.31 3.94
C MET A 72 -3.26 3.41 4.44
N TRP A 73 -2.86 3.35 5.71
CA TRP A 73 -1.87 4.26 6.29
C TRP A 73 -0.52 4.19 5.56
N LYS A 74 0.00 2.98 5.32
CA LYS A 74 1.27 2.78 4.63
C LYS A 74 1.21 3.30 3.20
N LEU A 75 0.09 3.16 2.49
CA LEU A 75 -0.07 3.68 1.13
C LEU A 75 -0.18 5.20 1.10
N ILE A 76 -0.84 5.83 2.08
CA ILE A 76 -0.90 7.29 2.21
C ILE A 76 0.50 7.85 2.49
N VAL A 77 1.23 7.26 3.44
CA VAL A 77 2.57 7.72 3.84
C VAL A 77 3.63 7.42 2.77
N SER A 78 3.58 6.25 2.13
CA SER A 78 4.53 5.88 1.08
C SER A 78 4.14 6.39 -0.33
N GLY A 79 2.94 6.97 -0.46
CA GLY A 79 2.37 7.55 -1.69
C GLY A 79 3.35 8.34 -2.57
N PRO A 80 4.16 9.27 -2.01
CA PRO A 80 5.10 10.05 -2.80
C PRO A 80 6.26 9.23 -3.38
N ALA A 81 6.78 8.22 -2.66
CA ALA A 81 8.03 7.56 -2.99
C ALA A 81 7.95 6.67 -4.25
N TRP A 82 6.86 5.92 -4.42
CA TRP A 82 6.66 5.10 -5.63
C TRP A 82 6.07 5.91 -6.80
N THR A 83 5.34 7.00 -6.52
CA THR A 83 4.86 7.94 -7.55
C THR A 83 6.02 8.70 -8.19
N LEU A 84 7.01 9.12 -7.40
CA LEU A 84 8.26 9.70 -7.90
C LEU A 84 9.04 8.68 -8.75
N SER A 85 9.08 7.41 -8.33
CA SER A 85 9.64 6.31 -9.12
C SER A 85 8.94 6.11 -10.47
N LEU A 86 7.61 6.28 -10.55
CA LEU A 86 6.84 6.21 -11.80
C LEU A 86 7.09 7.38 -12.75
N VAL A 87 7.42 8.56 -12.24
CA VAL A 87 7.82 9.74 -13.04
C VAL A 87 9.32 9.68 -13.41
N GLY A 88 10.00 8.57 -13.08
CA GLY A 88 11.42 8.37 -13.37
C GLY A 88 12.35 9.13 -12.43
N ILE A 89 11.81 9.80 -11.40
CA ILE A 89 12.57 10.33 -10.28
C ILE A 89 12.74 9.18 -9.28
N ASP A 90 13.42 8.13 -9.74
CA ASP A 90 13.98 7.13 -8.83
C ASP A 90 15.05 7.89 -8.03
N GLY A 91 15.01 7.81 -6.69
CA GLY A 91 15.86 8.57 -5.76
C GLY A 91 17.37 8.33 -5.90
N LYS A 92 17.81 7.73 -7.01
CA LYS A 92 19.18 7.58 -7.48
C LYS A 92 19.64 8.76 -8.33
N GLN A 93 18.77 9.72 -8.66
CA GLN A 93 19.15 10.90 -9.43
C GLN A 93 20.11 11.81 -8.64
N ASP A 94 20.07 11.79 -7.30
CA ASP A 94 21.01 12.54 -6.46
C ASP A 94 22.45 12.05 -6.64
N ASP A 95 22.69 10.74 -6.77
CA ASP A 95 24.03 10.17 -7.04
C ASP A 95 24.53 10.51 -8.46
N VAL A 96 23.64 10.52 -9.45
CA VAL A 96 23.99 10.87 -10.84
C VAL A 96 24.26 12.38 -10.99
N ILE A 97 23.53 13.22 -10.24
CA ILE A 97 23.74 14.66 -10.21
C ILE A 97 25.02 14.99 -9.42
N ALA A 98 25.27 14.33 -8.28
CA ALA A 98 26.50 14.50 -7.51
C ALA A 98 27.73 14.09 -8.33
N SER A 99 27.71 12.91 -8.96
CA SER A 99 28.80 12.46 -9.84
C SER A 99 28.97 13.35 -11.09
N GLY A 100 27.88 13.90 -11.64
CA GLY A 100 27.92 14.88 -12.72
C GLY A 100 28.56 16.21 -12.29
N ILE A 101 28.27 16.68 -11.06
CA ILE A 101 28.86 17.89 -10.47
C ILE A 101 30.33 17.67 -10.13
N GLU A 102 30.69 16.52 -9.53
CA GLU A 102 32.08 16.14 -9.25
C GLU A 102 32.92 16.04 -10.52
N SER A 103 32.39 15.42 -11.58
CA SER A 103 33.05 15.33 -12.89
C SER A 103 33.29 16.71 -13.51
N ASN A 104 32.31 17.62 -13.42
CA ASN A 104 32.45 18.99 -13.94
C ASN A 104 33.36 19.86 -13.07
N LEU A 105 33.36 19.67 -11.74
CA LEU A 105 34.27 20.33 -10.80
C LEU A 105 35.71 19.86 -11.03
N ALA A 106 35.94 18.56 -11.21
CA ALA A 106 37.24 18.02 -11.56
C ALA A 106 37.72 18.61 -12.90
N LYS A 107 36.88 18.61 -13.95
CA LYS A 107 37.22 19.21 -15.23
C LYS A 107 37.57 20.70 -15.15
N ARG A 108 36.96 21.45 -14.24
CA ARG A 108 37.25 22.89 -14.04
C ARG A 108 38.41 23.14 -13.09
N ALA A 109 38.66 22.25 -12.14
CA ALA A 109 39.79 22.31 -11.22
C ALA A 109 41.11 21.93 -11.88
N PHE A 110 41.08 21.06 -12.91
CA PHE A 110 42.26 20.67 -13.70
C PHE A 110 42.51 21.57 -14.94
N VAL A 111 41.80 22.69 -15.08
CA VAL A 111 42.01 23.71 -16.14
C VAL A 111 42.62 25.00 -15.58
N ALA A 112 43.28 24.93 -14.41
CA ALA A 112 44.13 25.99 -13.88
C ALA A 112 45.61 25.61 -13.99
#